data_AF-D4MIF1-F1
#
_entry.id   AF-D4MIF1-F1
#
_cell.length_a   1.000
_cell.length_b   1.000
_cell.length_c   1.000
_cell.angle_alpha   90.00
_cell.angle_beta   90.00
_cell.angle_gamma   90.00
#
_symmetry.space_group_name_H-M   'P 1'
#
loop_
_entity.id
_entity.type
_entity.pdbx_description
1 polymer ?
#
loop_
_entity_poly.entity_id
_entity_poly.type
_entity_poly.pdbx_seq_one_letter_code
_entity_poly.pdbx_strand_id
1 'polypeptide(L)'
;MNEQNNYQQPVEQNYQQPAPQYQQPAPQYQQPYGQQFYGPVRQLNTRRSLLKLILLTIITFGIYPYVFFSGISEDINLIASRFDGRKTMHYCLMSFIIGPLTLGIGFIVWFHNLSSRMGNELARRGIAYSFGASDYWLWNVLGSIIIIGPFVYLHKLAKASVLLAEDYNIRG
;
A
#
# COMPACT_ATOMS: atom_id res chain seq x y z
N MET A 1 -100.25 -26.38 4.29
CA MET A 1 -99.89 -24.99 3.94
C MET A 1 -98.37 -24.94 3.90
N ASN A 2 -97.76 -24.84 2.73
CA ASN A 2 -96.34 -24.52 2.55
C ASN A 2 -96.21 -23.90 1.16
N GLU A 3 -96.24 -22.56 1.12
CA GLU A 3 -96.09 -21.75 -0.08
C GLU A 3 -94.60 -21.55 -0.40
N GLN A 4 -94.27 -21.77 -1.67
CA GLN A 4 -93.03 -21.33 -2.31
C GLN A 4 -92.98 -19.81 -2.32
N ASN A 5 -91.82 -19.22 -2.01
CA ASN A 5 -91.42 -17.94 -2.56
C ASN A 5 -89.90 -17.87 -2.67
N ASN A 6 -89.45 -17.66 -3.91
CA ASN A 6 -88.08 -17.37 -4.31
C ASN A 6 -87.99 -15.86 -4.49
N TYR A 7 -87.09 -15.19 -3.77
CA TYR A 7 -86.71 -13.81 -4.07
C TYR A 7 -85.19 -13.63 -3.94
N GLN A 8 -84.61 -13.17 -5.05
CA GLN A 8 -83.22 -12.78 -5.25
C GLN A 8 -82.66 -11.87 -4.15
N GLN A 9 -81.42 -12.13 -3.73
CA GLN A 9 -80.56 -11.16 -3.04
C GLN A 9 -79.64 -10.46 -4.05
N PRO A 10 -79.38 -9.14 -3.89
CA PRO A 10 -78.52 -8.38 -4.80
C PRO A 10 -77.03 -8.65 -4.59
N VAL A 11 -76.27 -8.52 -5.67
CA VAL A 11 -74.81 -8.71 -5.73
C VAL A 11 -74.11 -7.48 -5.15
N GLU A 12 -73.41 -7.62 -4.03
CA GLU A 12 -72.56 -6.55 -3.48
C GLU A 12 -71.18 -6.58 -4.15
N GLN A 13 -70.88 -5.54 -4.94
CA GLN A 13 -69.55 -5.27 -5.48
C GLN A 13 -68.61 -4.84 -4.34
N ASN A 14 -67.73 -5.74 -3.91
CA ASN A 14 -66.66 -5.43 -2.97
C ASN A 14 -65.54 -4.68 -3.69
N TYR A 15 -65.43 -3.37 -3.49
CA TYR A 15 -64.28 -2.60 -3.94
C TYR A 15 -63.07 -2.96 -3.05
N GLN A 16 -62.22 -3.87 -3.54
CA GLN A 16 -60.92 -4.16 -2.93
C GLN A 16 -59.94 -3.03 -3.23
N GLN A 17 -59.74 -2.16 -2.25
CA GLN A 17 -58.63 -1.20 -2.24
C GLN A 17 -57.35 -1.95 -1.82
N PRO A 18 -56.24 -1.90 -2.59
CA PRO A 18 -55.01 -2.58 -2.21
C PRO A 18 -54.43 -1.97 -0.92
N ALA A 19 -54.18 -2.80 0.10
CA ALA A 19 -53.53 -2.36 1.33
C ALA A 19 -52.09 -1.88 1.02
N PRO A 20 -51.62 -0.76 1.61
CA PRO A 20 -50.24 -0.33 1.46
C PRO A 20 -49.31 -1.38 2.06
N GLN A 21 -48.42 -1.90 1.21
CA GLN A 21 -47.40 -2.86 1.60
C GLN A 21 -46.35 -2.12 2.45
N TYR A 22 -46.45 -2.23 3.78
CA TYR A 22 -45.42 -1.72 4.68
C TYR A 22 -44.11 -2.49 4.41
N GLN A 23 -43.13 -1.86 3.76
CA GLN A 23 -41.76 -2.36 3.77
C GLN A 23 -41.25 -2.34 5.22
N GLN A 24 -41.13 -3.53 5.83
CA GLN A 24 -40.33 -3.69 7.05
C GLN A 24 -38.88 -3.27 6.73
N PRO A 25 -38.26 -2.37 7.52
CA PRO A 25 -36.83 -2.12 7.42
C PRO A 25 -36.07 -3.43 7.66
N ALA A 26 -35.16 -3.77 6.75
CA ALA A 26 -34.31 -4.94 6.91
C ALA A 26 -33.55 -4.87 8.25
N PRO A 27 -33.43 -5.97 9.01
CA PRO A 27 -32.69 -5.95 10.26
C PRO A 27 -31.24 -5.57 10.00
N GLN A 28 -30.82 -4.43 10.55
CA GLN A 28 -29.42 -4.04 10.60
C GLN A 28 -28.68 -5.02 11.50
N TYR A 29 -27.98 -5.97 10.89
CA TYR A 29 -27.00 -6.78 11.60
C TYR A 29 -25.92 -5.86 12.15
N GLN A 30 -25.94 -5.64 13.47
CA GLN A 30 -24.85 -5.00 14.20
C GLN A 30 -23.63 -5.92 14.13
N GLN A 31 -22.70 -5.57 13.25
CA GLN A 31 -21.41 -6.25 13.18
C GLN A 31 -20.66 -5.99 14.50
N PRO A 32 -20.19 -7.03 15.20
CA PRO A 32 -19.38 -6.84 16.40
C PRO A 32 -18.11 -6.10 15.99
N TYR A 33 -17.65 -5.17 16.84
CA TYR A 33 -16.39 -4.42 16.71
C TYR A 33 -15.19 -5.39 16.69
N GLY A 34 -14.99 -6.05 15.54
CA GLY A 34 -13.88 -6.93 15.24
C GLY A 34 -12.84 -6.18 14.42
N GLN A 35 -11.57 -6.37 14.78
CA GLN A 35 -10.39 -5.84 14.08
C GLN A 35 -10.59 -5.83 12.56
N GLN A 36 -10.58 -4.63 11.97
CA GLN A 36 -10.62 -4.49 10.52
C GLN A 36 -9.34 -5.11 9.94
N PHE A 37 -9.48 -6.29 9.35
CA PHE A 37 -8.44 -6.89 8.51
C PHE A 37 -8.32 -6.04 7.23
N TYR A 38 -7.48 -5.01 7.29
CA TYR A 38 -7.09 -4.24 6.11
C TYR A 38 -6.12 -5.10 5.30
N GLY A 39 -6.66 -5.90 4.38
CA GLY A 39 -5.86 -6.52 3.33
C GLY A 39 -5.08 -5.47 2.52
N PRO A 40 -4.06 -5.89 1.75
CA PRO A 40 -3.24 -4.97 0.97
C PRO A 40 -4.10 -4.15 -0.02
N VAL A 41 -3.92 -2.83 -0.01
CA VAL A 41 -4.65 -1.88 -0.89
C VAL A 41 -4.28 -2.10 -2.35
N ARG A 42 -3.03 -2.50 -2.61
CA ARG A 42 -2.54 -2.92 -3.93
C ARG A 42 -1.44 -3.96 -3.76
N GLN A 43 -1.21 -4.78 -4.79
CA GLN A 43 -0.04 -5.65 -4.83
C GLN A 43 1.23 -4.85 -5.10
N LEU A 44 2.22 -4.99 -4.23
CA LEU A 44 3.54 -4.35 -4.32
C LEU A 44 4.53 -5.21 -5.10
N ASN A 45 5.53 -4.56 -5.68
CA ASN A 45 6.50 -5.23 -6.53
C ASN A 45 7.56 -5.98 -5.69
N THR A 46 7.51 -7.31 -5.76
CA THR A 46 8.42 -8.23 -5.07
C THR A 46 9.61 -8.69 -5.92
N ARG A 47 9.81 -8.11 -7.10
CA ARG A 47 10.83 -8.58 -8.07
C ARG A 47 11.95 -7.56 -8.29
N ARG A 48 12.14 -6.62 -7.37
CA ARG A 48 13.26 -5.65 -7.40
C ARG A 48 14.58 -6.36 -7.13
N SER A 49 15.62 -6.03 -7.89
CA SER A 49 16.96 -6.59 -7.68
C SER A 49 18.02 -5.63 -8.22
N LEU A 50 19.24 -5.73 -7.69
CA LEU A 50 20.39 -4.97 -8.16
C LEU A 50 20.68 -5.26 -9.65
N LEU A 51 20.58 -6.53 -10.06
CA LEU A 51 20.85 -6.90 -11.45
C LEU A 51 19.88 -6.21 -12.41
N LYS A 52 18.57 -6.21 -12.10
CA LYS A 52 17.58 -5.47 -12.89
C LYS A 52 17.87 -3.97 -12.90
N LEU A 53 18.26 -3.40 -11.76
CA LEU A 53 18.65 -2.00 -11.67
C LEU A 53 19.79 -1.68 -12.65
N ILE A 54 20.88 -2.44 -12.63
CA ILE A 54 22.03 -2.20 -13.52
C ILE A 54 21.64 -2.38 -14.99
N LEU A 55 21.04 -3.52 -15.36
CA LEU A 55 20.71 -3.83 -16.75
C LEU A 55 19.72 -2.83 -17.34
N LEU A 56 18.65 -2.50 -16.60
CA LEU A 56 17.66 -1.56 -17.09
C LEU A 56 18.18 -0.13 -17.08
N THR A 57 19.11 0.24 -16.20
CA THR A 57 19.77 1.55 -16.27
C THR A 57 20.52 1.71 -17.58
N ILE A 58 21.21 0.68 -18.05
CA ILE A 58 21.92 0.70 -19.34
C ILE A 58 20.92 0.80 -20.50
N ILE A 59 19.92 -0.08 -20.53
CA ILE A 59 18.93 -0.14 -21.62
C ILE A 59 18.06 1.13 -21.70
N THR A 60 17.77 1.76 -20.57
CA THR A 60 16.92 2.97 -20.51
C THR A 60 17.74 4.26 -20.50
N PHE A 61 19.03 4.20 -20.81
CA PHE A 61 19.93 5.37 -20.83
C PHE A 61 19.86 6.22 -19.54
N GLY A 62 19.85 5.55 -18.39
CA GLY A 62 19.87 6.22 -17.09
C GLY A 62 18.49 6.57 -16.50
N ILE A 63 17.38 6.23 -17.16
CA ILE A 63 16.04 6.59 -16.68
C ILE A 63 15.51 5.61 -15.61
N TYR A 64 15.89 4.33 -15.66
CA TYR A 64 15.34 3.32 -14.76
C TYR A 64 15.54 3.57 -13.24
N PRO A 65 16.67 4.13 -12.75
CA PRO A 65 16.84 4.47 -11.33
C PRO A 65 15.71 5.34 -10.78
N TYR A 66 15.15 6.26 -11.58
CA TYR A 66 14.02 7.09 -11.15
C TYR A 66 12.78 6.26 -10.87
N VAL A 67 12.45 5.31 -11.74
CA VAL A 67 11.33 4.37 -11.53
C VAL A 67 11.59 3.48 -10.32
N PHE A 68 12.82 2.99 -10.17
CA PHE A 68 13.22 2.11 -9.09
C PHE A 68 13.07 2.78 -7.71
N PHE A 69 13.71 3.93 -7.50
CA PHE A 69 13.68 4.62 -6.20
C PHE A 69 12.33 5.26 -5.90
N SER A 70 11.62 5.78 -6.93
CA SER A 70 10.27 6.29 -6.76
C SER A 70 9.32 5.20 -6.29
N GLY A 71 9.36 4.02 -6.93
CA GLY A 71 8.57 2.87 -6.51
C GLY A 71 8.88 2.41 -5.09
N ILE A 72 10.15 2.42 -4.66
CA ILE A 72 10.51 2.11 -3.27
C ILE A 72 9.92 3.14 -2.29
N SER A 73 10.00 4.43 -2.62
CA SER A 73 9.48 5.51 -1.77
C SER A 73 7.96 5.46 -1.60
N GLU A 74 7.24 5.09 -2.67
CA GLU A 74 5.79 4.90 -2.62
C GLU A 74 5.40 3.65 -1.82
N ASP A 75 6.10 2.54 -2.04
CA ASP A 75 5.82 1.29 -1.35
C ASP A 75 6.04 1.45 0.16
N ILE A 76 7.17 2.04 0.59
CA ILE A 76 7.38 2.30 2.03
C ILE A 76 6.35 3.28 2.60
N ASN A 77 5.90 4.26 1.81
CA ASN A 77 4.80 5.13 2.25
C ASN A 77 3.51 4.34 2.47
N LEU A 78 3.16 3.43 1.56
CA LEU A 78 1.95 2.61 1.70
C LEU A 78 2.04 1.68 2.92
N ILE A 79 3.22 1.08 3.13
CA ILE A 79 3.48 0.07 4.16
C ILE A 79 3.53 0.69 5.56
N ALA A 80 4.27 1.80 5.71
CA ALA A 80 4.67 2.32 7.03
C ALA A 80 3.92 3.57 7.49
N SER A 81 3.36 4.39 6.58
CA SER A 81 2.84 5.73 6.96
C SER A 81 1.72 5.70 8.01
N ARG A 82 0.93 4.62 8.05
CA ARG A 82 -0.13 4.45 9.06
C ARG A 82 0.40 4.19 10.47
N PHE A 83 1.65 3.76 10.60
CA PHE A 83 2.27 3.43 11.88
C PHE A 83 3.24 4.52 12.35
N ASP A 84 4.01 5.09 11.44
CA ASP A 84 5.02 6.10 11.79
C ASP A 84 4.57 7.55 11.57
N GLY A 85 3.45 7.77 10.89
CA GLY A 85 2.92 9.10 10.57
C GLY A 85 3.77 9.92 9.60
N ARG A 86 4.77 9.31 8.94
CA ARG A 86 5.73 10.00 8.07
C ARG A 86 5.42 9.75 6.59
N LYS A 87 5.97 10.60 5.71
CA LYS A 87 6.02 10.33 4.27
C LYS A 87 7.42 10.55 3.72
N THR A 88 7.93 9.53 3.03
CA THR A 88 9.14 9.59 2.22
C THR A 88 8.82 10.34 0.96
N MET A 89 9.61 11.37 0.65
CA MET A 89 9.46 12.16 -0.56
C MET A 89 9.66 11.30 -1.80
N HIS A 90 8.83 11.49 -2.83
CA HIS A 90 8.98 10.82 -4.11
C HIS A 90 10.32 11.17 -4.76
N TYR A 91 11.01 10.18 -5.34
CA TYR A 91 12.39 10.35 -5.78
C TYR A 91 12.57 11.34 -6.95
N CYS A 92 11.58 11.48 -7.85
CA CYS A 92 11.64 12.52 -8.89
C CYS A 92 11.64 13.94 -8.31
N LEU A 93 10.77 14.23 -7.35
CA LEU A 93 10.74 15.53 -6.65
C LEU A 93 12.08 15.78 -5.95
N MET A 94 12.58 14.75 -5.28
CA MET A 94 13.87 14.78 -4.62
C MET A 94 15.02 15.08 -5.59
N SER A 95 15.04 14.42 -6.75
CA SER A 95 16.15 14.48 -7.69
C SER A 95 16.15 15.74 -8.55
N PHE A 96 14.99 16.27 -8.95
CA PHE A 96 14.91 17.41 -9.87
C PHE A 96 14.85 18.76 -9.15
N ILE A 97 14.38 18.80 -7.91
CA ILE A 97 14.20 20.05 -7.17
C ILE A 97 15.16 20.10 -5.99
N ILE A 98 15.03 19.18 -5.04
CA ILE A 98 15.77 19.25 -3.78
C ILE A 98 17.27 18.98 -3.98
N GLY A 99 17.63 18.00 -4.80
CA GLY A 99 19.01 17.65 -5.12
C GLY A 99 19.81 18.85 -5.61
N PRO A 100 19.39 19.50 -6.72
CA PRO A 100 20.05 20.71 -7.22
C PRO A 100 20.02 21.88 -6.23
N LEU A 101 18.87 22.12 -5.56
CA LEU A 101 18.72 23.21 -4.61
C LEU A 101 19.67 23.11 -3.42
N THR A 102 19.95 21.89 -2.96
CA THR A 102 20.80 21.62 -1.79
C THR A 102 22.22 21.22 -2.17
N LEU A 103 22.61 21.38 -3.45
CA LEU A 103 23.92 20.97 -3.97
C LEU A 103 24.27 19.51 -3.62
N GLY A 104 23.27 18.63 -3.64
CA GLY A 104 23.42 17.20 -3.41
C GLY A 104 23.26 16.73 -1.96
N ILE A 105 23.28 17.63 -0.96
CA ILE A 105 23.10 17.27 0.47
C ILE A 105 21.75 16.57 0.68
N GLY A 106 20.73 17.00 -0.06
CA GLY A 106 19.42 16.39 -0.02
C GLY A 106 19.47 14.87 -0.25
N PHE A 107 20.27 14.38 -1.20
CA PHE A 107 20.34 12.93 -1.48
C PHE A 107 20.81 12.14 -0.26
N ILE A 108 21.76 12.69 0.49
CA ILE A 108 22.29 12.07 1.70
C ILE A 108 21.19 11.92 2.75
N VAL A 109 20.48 13.02 3.02
CA VAL A 109 19.36 13.05 3.98
C VAL A 109 18.25 12.11 3.54
N TRP A 110 17.94 12.08 2.24
CA TRP A 110 16.88 11.23 1.70
C TRP A 110 17.21 9.74 1.86
N PHE A 111 18.41 9.31 1.47
CA PHE A 111 18.80 7.91 1.59
C PHE A 111 18.97 7.46 3.04
N HIS A 112 19.47 8.33 3.92
CA HIS A 112 19.51 8.07 5.36
C HIS A 112 18.10 7.80 5.92
N ASN A 113 17.16 8.72 5.65
CA ASN A 113 15.80 8.65 6.17
C ASN A 113 15.04 7.45 5.59
N LEU A 114 15.18 7.19 4.29
CA LEU A 114 14.60 6.01 3.66
C LEU A 114 15.11 4.73 4.32
N SER A 115 16.43 4.60 4.49
CA SER A 115 17.04 3.39 5.04
C SER A 115 16.63 3.17 6.49
N SER A 116 16.67 4.23 7.32
CA SER A 116 16.19 4.19 8.70
C SER A 116 14.73 3.73 8.78
N ARG A 117 13.87 4.29 7.93
CA ARG A 117 12.45 3.97 7.91
C ARG A 117 12.17 2.52 7.49
N MET A 118 12.84 2.04 6.45
CA MET A 118 12.73 0.64 6.02
C MET A 118 13.24 -0.32 7.10
N GLY A 119 14.33 0.01 7.78
CA GLY A 119 14.87 -0.77 8.90
C GLY A 119 13.90 -0.88 10.08
N ASN A 120 13.30 0.24 10.48
CA ASN A 120 12.28 0.26 11.53
C ASN A 120 11.07 -0.59 11.15
N GLU A 121 10.65 -0.56 9.88
CA GLU A 121 9.51 -1.34 9.41
C GLU A 121 9.83 -2.85 9.32
N LEU A 122 11.04 -3.22 8.93
CA LEU A 122 11.51 -4.62 8.97
C LEU A 122 11.48 -5.16 10.40
N ALA A 123 12.01 -4.38 11.37
CA ALA A 123 11.98 -4.74 12.78
C ALA A 123 10.55 -4.85 13.32
N ARG A 124 9.68 -3.88 12.99
CA ARG A 124 8.26 -3.86 13.40
C ARG A 124 7.49 -5.07 12.89
N ARG A 125 7.77 -5.51 11.65
CA ARG A 125 7.12 -6.69 11.03
C ARG A 125 7.76 -8.02 11.47
N GLY A 126 8.84 -8.00 12.25
CA GLY A 126 9.55 -9.22 12.68
C GLY A 126 10.25 -9.94 11.51
N ILE A 127 10.59 -9.22 10.45
CA ILE A 127 11.28 -9.79 9.29
C ILE A 127 12.77 -9.91 9.64
N ALA A 128 13.31 -11.13 9.57
CA ALA A 128 14.69 -11.45 9.92
C ALA A 128 15.70 -10.93 8.87
N TYR A 129 15.78 -9.61 8.69
CA TYR A 129 16.72 -8.95 7.80
C TYR A 129 17.18 -7.61 8.40
N SER A 130 18.49 -7.44 8.56
CA SER A 130 19.09 -6.21 9.09
C SER A 130 19.42 -5.25 7.94
N PHE A 131 18.72 -4.13 7.93
CA PHE A 131 18.94 -3.01 7.03
C PHE A 131 18.60 -1.71 7.75
N GLY A 132 19.36 -0.64 7.53
CA GLY A 132 19.09 0.64 8.18
C GLY A 132 20.00 1.78 7.71
N ALA A 133 19.92 2.92 8.40
CA ALA A 133 20.77 4.07 8.13
C ALA A 133 22.28 3.77 8.29
N SER A 134 22.65 2.86 9.20
CA SER A 134 24.03 2.40 9.36
C SER A 134 24.55 1.73 8.09
N ASP A 135 23.73 0.92 7.41
CA ASP A 135 24.09 0.31 6.13
C ASP A 135 24.27 1.33 5.01
N TYR A 136 23.47 2.39 5.00
CA TYR A 136 23.66 3.49 4.07
C TYR A 136 25.05 4.14 4.27
N TRP A 137 25.38 4.53 5.50
CA TRP A 137 26.66 5.16 5.80
C TRP A 137 27.84 4.21 5.56
N LEU A 138 27.73 2.96 5.99
CA LEU A 138 28.81 1.98 5.83
C LEU A 138 29.05 1.63 4.36
N TRP A 139 28.00 1.28 3.62
CA TRP A 139 28.18 0.72 2.27
C TRP A 139 28.16 1.79 1.19
N ASN A 140 27.25 2.78 1.27
CA ASN A 140 27.15 3.80 0.24
C ASN A 140 28.16 4.93 0.41
N VAL A 141 28.48 5.33 1.65
CA VAL A 141 29.41 6.44 1.92
C VAL A 141 30.84 5.91 2.14
N LEU A 142 31.08 5.16 3.22
CA LEU A 142 32.43 4.64 3.51
C LEU A 142 32.88 3.59 2.47
N GLY A 143 31.97 2.70 2.07
CA GLY A 143 32.24 1.68 1.08
C GLY A 143 32.45 2.22 -0.35
N SER A 144 32.16 3.50 -0.61
CA SER A 144 32.46 4.12 -1.91
C SER A 144 33.97 4.16 -2.20
N ILE A 145 34.80 4.15 -1.16
CA ILE A 145 36.28 4.12 -1.27
C ILE A 145 36.76 2.89 -2.07
N ILE A 146 36.02 1.79 -2.01
CA ILE A 146 36.35 0.53 -2.70
C ILE A 146 35.48 0.27 -3.95
N ILE A 147 34.69 1.25 -4.41
CA ILE A 147 33.76 1.22 -5.57
C ILE A 147 32.59 0.21 -5.41
N ILE A 148 32.83 -0.95 -4.83
CA ILE A 148 31.86 -2.02 -4.64
C ILE A 148 30.82 -1.70 -3.56
N GLY A 149 31.16 -0.84 -2.60
CA GLY A 149 30.28 -0.53 -1.47
C GLY A 149 28.88 -0.06 -1.88
N PRO A 150 28.74 0.95 -2.76
CA PRO A 150 27.44 1.39 -3.25
C PRO A 150 26.59 0.27 -3.85
N PHE A 151 27.21 -0.70 -4.54
CA PHE A 151 26.49 -1.86 -5.07
C PHE A 151 25.99 -2.78 -3.95
N VAL A 152 26.78 -2.97 -2.89
CA VAL A 152 26.33 -3.72 -1.70
C VAL A 152 25.13 -3.01 -1.07
N TYR A 153 25.20 -1.68 -0.89
CA TYR A 153 24.07 -0.90 -0.37
C TYR A 153 22.80 -1.09 -1.23
N LEU A 154 22.92 -0.93 -2.55
CA LEU A 154 21.78 -1.08 -3.48
C LEU A 154 21.20 -2.50 -3.46
N HIS A 155 22.05 -3.53 -3.34
CA HIS A 155 21.58 -4.90 -3.16
C HIS A 155 20.77 -5.04 -1.87
N LYS A 156 21.29 -4.52 -0.74
CA LYS A 156 20.59 -4.59 0.55
C LYS A 156 19.27 -3.83 0.55
N LEU A 157 19.25 -2.63 -0.03
CA LEU A 157 18.04 -1.81 -0.20
C LEU A 157 17.00 -2.53 -1.05
N ALA A 158 17.40 -3.12 -2.18
CA ALA A 158 16.51 -3.88 -3.05
C ALA A 158 15.90 -5.08 -2.31
N LYS A 159 16.71 -5.83 -1.57
CA LYS A 159 16.25 -6.99 -0.79
C LYS A 159 15.29 -6.58 0.32
N ALA A 160 15.61 -5.52 1.07
CA ALA A 160 14.70 -4.95 2.08
C ALA A 160 13.35 -4.55 1.46
N SER A 161 13.36 -3.90 0.30
CA SER A 161 12.13 -3.51 -0.40
C SER A 161 11.29 -4.71 -0.81
N VAL A 162 11.91 -5.78 -1.31
CA VAL A 162 11.20 -7.01 -1.70
C VAL A 162 10.58 -7.67 -0.48
N LEU A 163 11.34 -7.86 0.60
CA LEU A 163 10.82 -8.50 1.82
C LEU A 163 9.65 -7.75 2.43
N LEU A 164 9.73 -6.42 2.47
CA LEU A 164 8.62 -5.58 2.93
C LEU A 164 7.39 -5.69 2.00
N ALA A 165 7.60 -5.71 0.69
CA ALA A 165 6.53 -5.88 -0.28
C ALA A 165 5.87 -7.27 -0.17
N GLU A 166 6.65 -8.32 0.03
CA GLU A 166 6.14 -9.69 0.22
C GLU A 166 5.29 -9.80 1.48
N ASP A 167 5.78 -9.30 2.62
CA ASP A 167 5.02 -9.32 3.87
C ASP A 167 3.74 -8.47 3.77
N TYR A 168 3.82 -7.28 3.17
CA TYR A 168 2.65 -6.44 2.90
C TYR A 168 1.63 -7.15 1.99
N ASN A 169 2.07 -7.81 0.92
CA ASN A 169 1.16 -8.48 -0.02
C ASN A 169 0.42 -9.66 0.62
N ILE A 170 0.95 -10.23 1.70
CA ILE A 170 0.31 -11.32 2.45
C ILE A 170 -0.57 -10.77 3.57
N ARG A 171 -0.09 -9.76 4.31
CA ARG A 171 -0.68 -9.36 5.60
C ARG A 171 -1.34 -7.99 5.60
N GLY A 172 -1.03 -7.14 4.62
CA GLY A 172 -1.28 -5.69 4.63
C GLY A 172 -0.41 -5.01 5.66
#